data_AF-W1V1Y3-F1
#
_entry.id   AF-W1V1Y3-F1
#
_cell.length_a   1.000
_cell.length_b   1.000
_cell.length_c   1.000
_cell.angle_alpha   90.00
_cell.angle_beta   90.00
_cell.angle_gamma   90.00
#
_symmetry.space_group_name_H-M   'P 1'
#
loop_
_entity.id
_entity.type
_entity.pdbx_description
1 polymer ?
#
loop_
_entity_poly.entity_id
_entity_poly.type
_entity_poly.pdbx_seq_one_letter_code
_entity_poly.pdbx_strand_id
1 'polypeptide(L)'
;MPKHTPLIKVNATKQYGADVVLFGEIYDEAYQKAMELQKEHGYVFVHPFNDEDVIEGQGTIALEVLDELPDADILLVPVSFAILL
;
A
#
# COMPACT_ATOMS: atom_id res chain seq x y z
N MET A 1 -11.50 -1.98 -0.26
CA MET A 1 -10.80 -2.92 -1.18
C MET A 1 -11.79 -3.39 -2.24
N PRO A 2 -11.35 -3.76 -3.47
CA PRO A 2 -12.23 -4.35 -4.48
C PRO A 2 -12.92 -5.63 -3.97
N LYS A 3 -14.14 -5.92 -4.42
CA LYS A 3 -14.90 -7.12 -4.00
C LYS A 3 -14.20 -8.43 -4.33
N HIS A 4 -13.42 -8.46 -5.41
CA HIS A 4 -12.65 -9.62 -5.84
C HIS A 4 -11.27 -9.76 -5.15
N THR A 5 -11.01 -8.96 -4.12
CA THR A 5 -9.78 -9.12 -3.33
C THR A 5 -9.71 -10.54 -2.74
N PRO A 6 -8.59 -11.26 -2.87
CA PRO A 6 -8.43 -12.58 -2.26
C PRO A 6 -8.78 -12.59 -0.78
N LEU A 7 -9.64 -13.53 -0.36
CA LEU A 7 -10.17 -13.58 1.01
C LEU A 7 -9.07 -13.65 2.08
N ILE A 8 -7.93 -14.27 1.77
CA ILE A 8 -6.78 -14.31 2.68
C ILE A 8 -6.27 -12.91 3.04
N LYS A 9 -6.23 -11.98 2.07
CA LYS A 9 -5.81 -10.60 2.30
C LYS A 9 -6.86 -9.83 3.11
N VAL A 10 -8.13 -10.00 2.76
CA VAL A 10 -9.26 -9.37 3.48
C VAL A 10 -9.27 -9.79 4.95
N ASN A 11 -9.14 -11.10 5.21
CA ASN A 11 -9.19 -11.64 6.56
C ASN A 11 -7.96 -11.23 7.37
N ALA A 12 -6.76 -11.22 6.77
CA ALA A 12 -5.56 -10.72 7.45
C ALA A 12 -5.73 -9.25 7.88
N THR A 13 -6.23 -8.38 6.99
CA THR A 13 -6.49 -6.97 7.32
C THR A 13 -7.48 -6.82 8.47
N LYS A 14 -8.57 -7.60 8.48
CA LYS A 14 -9.54 -7.62 9.59
C LYS A 14 -8.94 -8.11 10.91
N GLN A 15 -8.03 -9.10 10.85
CA GLN A 15 -7.34 -9.62 12.04
C GLN A 15 -6.44 -8.58 12.70
N TYR A 16 -5.92 -7.62 11.94
CA TYR A 16 -5.19 -6.47 12.48
C TYR A 16 -6.12 -5.40 13.10
N GLY A 17 -7.43 -5.64 13.17
CA GLY A 17 -8.42 -4.76 13.79
C GLY A 17 -8.99 -3.68 12.85
N ALA A 18 -8.68 -3.75 11.56
CA ALA A 18 -9.22 -2.80 10.59
C ALA A 18 -10.68 -3.10 10.23
N ASP A 19 -11.48 -2.04 10.07
CA ASP A 19 -12.77 -2.13 9.41
C ASP A 19 -12.58 -2.17 7.89
N VAL A 20 -12.95 -3.30 7.27
CA VAL A 20 -12.69 -3.53 5.84
C VAL A 20 -13.98 -3.39 5.05
N VAL A 21 -14.05 -2.30 4.28
CA VAL A 21 -15.10 -2.06 3.29
C VAL A 21 -14.71 -2.69 1.95
N LEU A 22 -15.51 -3.64 1.47
CA LEU A 22 -15.39 -4.21 0.13
C LEU A 22 -16.31 -3.47 -0.84
N PHE A 23 -15.74 -2.79 -1.83
CA PHE A 23 -16.48 -1.97 -2.79
C PHE A 23 -15.81 -1.96 -4.15
N GLY A 24 -16.63 -1.93 -5.20
CA GLY A 24 -16.17 -1.92 -6.58
C GLY A 24 -15.62 -3.26 -7.08
N GLU A 25 -15.52 -3.40 -8.39
CA GLU A 25 -14.95 -4.57 -9.05
C GLU A 25 -13.44 -4.40 -9.30
N ILE A 26 -12.99 -3.14 -9.43
CA ILE A 26 -11.60 -2.76 -9.68
C ILE A 26 -11.07 -1.77 -8.64
N TYR A 27 -9.75 -1.54 -8.66
CA TYR A 27 -9.08 -0.61 -7.74
C TYR A 27 -9.66 0.80 -7.78
N ASP A 28 -9.85 1.37 -8.98
CA ASP A 28 -10.30 2.76 -9.13
C ASP A 28 -11.66 3.01 -8.46
N GLU A 29 -12.59 2.05 -8.57
CA GLU A 29 -13.89 2.14 -7.89
C GLU A 29 -13.75 2.07 -6.37
N ALA A 30 -12.90 1.18 -5.86
CA ALA A 30 -12.60 1.09 -4.43
C ALA A 30 -11.91 2.36 -3.91
N TYR A 31 -11.05 2.98 -4.72
CA TYR A 31 -10.37 4.23 -4.43
C TYR A 31 -11.37 5.39 -4.36
N GLN A 32 -12.26 5.52 -5.35
CA GLN A 32 -13.31 6.55 -5.30
C GLN A 32 -14.17 6.39 -4.04
N LYS A 33 -14.50 5.16 -3.66
CA LYS A 33 -15.23 4.92 -2.41
C LYS A 33 -14.45 5.36 -1.16
N ALA A 34 -13.14 5.13 -1.13
CA ALA A 34 -12.30 5.62 -0.04
C ALA A 34 -12.30 7.15 0.04
N MET A 35 -12.24 7.84 -1.10
CA MET A 35 -12.33 9.31 -1.18
C MET A 35 -13.70 9.85 -0.74
N GLU A 36 -14.79 9.14 -1.03
CA GLU A 36 -16.13 9.47 -0.51
C GLU A 36 -16.16 9.37 1.03
N LEU A 37 -15.72 8.24 1.58
CA LEU A 37 -15.70 8.00 3.02
C LEU A 37 -14.77 9.00 3.75
N GLN A 38 -13.67 9.38 3.11
CA GLN A 38 -12.79 10.44 3.59
C GLN A 38 -13.56 11.74 3.80
N LYS A 39 -14.33 12.17 2.79
CA LYS A 39 -15.13 13.41 2.86
C LYS A 39 -16.28 13.30 3.84
N GLU A 40 -16.94 12.14 3.92
CA GLU A 40 -18.10 11.91 4.77
C GLU A 40 -17.73 11.88 6.26
N HIS A 41 -16.64 11.19 6.60
CA HIS A 41 -16.26 10.94 7.99
C HIS A 41 -15.07 11.78 8.48
N GLY A 42 -14.43 12.54 7.59
CA GLY A 42 -13.24 13.33 7.90
C GLY A 42 -11.99 12.48 8.14
N TYR A 43 -11.91 11.29 7.53
CA TYR A 43 -10.74 10.43 7.66
C TYR A 43 -9.50 11.03 6.97
N VAL A 44 -8.32 10.63 7.41
CA VAL A 44 -7.08 10.87 6.67
C VAL A 44 -6.94 9.75 5.65
N PHE A 45 -6.82 10.10 4.37
CA PHE A 45 -6.56 9.12 3.33
C PHE A 45 -5.05 8.90 3.22
N VAL A 46 -4.61 7.68 3.48
CA VAL A 46 -3.21 7.26 3.30
C VAL A 46 -3.10 6.56 1.95
N HIS A 47 -2.41 7.16 0.99
CA HIS A 47 -2.26 6.56 -0.32
C HIS A 47 -1.31 5.35 -0.23
N PRO A 48 -1.64 4.18 -0.78
CA PRO A 48 -0.80 2.99 -0.64
C PRO A 48 0.58 3.03 -1.32
N PHE A 49 0.93 4.13 -2.00
CA PHE A 49 2.20 4.23 -2.75
C PHE A 49 2.57 5.64 -3.23
N ASN A 50 1.59 6.46 -3.63
CA ASN A 50 1.82 7.83 -4.11
C ASN A 50 1.69 8.83 -2.96
N ASP A 51 2.51 8.64 -1.94
CA ASP A 51 2.59 9.44 -0.73
C ASP A 51 4.05 9.46 -0.28
N GLU A 52 4.56 10.65 0.08
CA GLU A 52 5.98 10.86 0.37
C GLU A 52 6.44 10.00 1.55
N ASP A 53 5.66 9.94 2.64
CA ASP A 53 5.98 9.14 3.82
C ASP A 53 6.01 7.65 3.48
N VAL A 54 5.13 7.20 2.60
CA VAL A 54 5.10 5.79 2.14
C VAL A 54 6.33 5.47 1.31
N ILE A 55 6.73 6.35 0.39
CA ILE A 55 7.91 6.19 -0.47
C ILE A 55 9.19 6.15 0.38
N GLU A 56 9.36 7.11 1.28
CA GLU A 56 10.50 7.17 2.21
C GLU A 56 10.56 5.90 3.07
N GLY A 57 9.40 5.46 3.59
CA GLY A 57 9.30 4.23 4.37
C GLY A 57 9.68 2.96 3.59
N GLN A 58 9.36 2.86 2.29
CA GLN A 58 9.83 1.72 1.47
C GLN A 58 11.33 1.80 1.19
N GLY A 59 11.89 3.02 1.06
CA GLY A 59 13.31 3.25 0.80
C GLY A 59 14.24 2.75 1.91
N THR A 60 13.75 2.54 3.13
CA THR A 60 14.57 2.01 4.24
C THR A 60 15.12 0.63 3.94
N ILE A 61 14.42 -0.18 3.13
CA ILE A 61 14.91 -1.50 2.69
C ILE A 61 16.24 -1.35 1.94
N ALA A 62 16.39 -0.32 1.11
CA ALA A 62 17.65 -0.08 0.40
C ALA A 62 18.77 0.35 1.35
N LEU A 63 18.46 1.11 2.40
CA LEU A 63 19.43 1.48 3.43
C LEU A 63 19.94 0.24 4.18
N GLU A 64 19.04 -0.66 4.56
CA GLU A 64 19.39 -1.92 5.23
C GLU A 64 20.26 -2.82 4.33
N VAL A 65 19.91 -2.93 3.03
CA VAL A 65 20.71 -3.71 2.07
C VAL A 65 22.12 -3.15 1.89
N LEU A 66 22.26 -1.82 1.79
CA LEU A 66 23.57 -1.18 1.62
C LEU A 66 24.43 -1.21 2.90
N ASP A 67 23.79 -1.31 4.07
CA ASP A 67 24.51 -1.50 5.35
C ASP A 67 25.05 -2.94 5.46
N GLU A 68 24.24 -3.94 5.10
CA GLU A 68 24.64 -5.36 5.16
C GLU A 68 25.51 -5.82 3.98
N LEU A 69 25.32 -5.25 2.79
CA LEU A 69 26.03 -5.60 1.55
C LEU A 69 26.46 -4.31 0.81
N PRO A 70 27.47 -3.59 1.31
CA PRO A 70 27.90 -2.30 0.77
C PRO A 70 28.47 -2.38 -0.66
N ASP A 71 28.99 -3.55 -1.05
CA ASP A 71 29.61 -3.78 -2.36
C ASP A 71 28.60 -4.35 -3.39
N ALA A 72 27.30 -4.21 -3.16
CA ALA A 72 26.28 -4.69 -4.09
C ALA A 72 26.36 -3.95 -5.44
N ASP A 73 26.67 -4.67 -6.52
CA ASP A 73 26.71 -4.10 -7.86
C ASP A 73 25.31 -3.80 -8.44
N ILE A 74 24.31 -4.62 -8.07
CA ILE A 74 22.95 -4.57 -8.64
C ILE A 74 21.91 -4.84 -7.54
N LEU A 75 20.96 -3.91 -7.40
CA LEU A 75 19.73 -4.13 -6.65
C LEU A 75 18.56 -4.31 -7.62
N LEU A 76 18.06 -5.55 -7.75
CA LEU A 76 16.91 -5.85 -8.59
C LEU A 76 15.62 -5.73 -7.76
N VAL A 77 14.75 -4.81 -8.14
CA VAL A 77 13.54 -4.51 -7.37
C VAL A 77 12.28 -4.68 -8.22
N PRO A 78 11.23 -5.38 -7.73
CA PRO A 78 9.97 -5.48 -8.45
C PRO A 78 9.30 -4.11 -8.55
N VAL A 79 9.02 -3.68 -9.78
CA VAL A 79 8.26 -2.45 -10.03
C VAL A 79 6.77 -2.80 -10.11
N SER A 80 5.99 -2.22 -9.21
CA SER A 80 4.52 -2.27 -9.23
C SER A 80 3.97 -0.87 -8.96
N PHE A 81 2.71 -0.77 -8.51
CA PHE A 81 2.15 0.48 -8.02
C PHE A 81 2.86 0.98 -6.74
N ALA A 82 3.39 0.10 -5.89
CA ALA A 82 4.33 0.48 -4.84
C ALA A 82 5.73 0.58 -5.47
N ILE A 83 6.25 1.79 -5.60
CA ILE A 83 7.51 2.07 -6.29
C ILE A 83 8.69 1.88 -5.34
N LEU A 84 9.72 1.18 -5.83
CA LEU A 84 11.11 1.30 -5.40
C LEU A 84 11.91 1.78 -6.62
N LEU A 85 11.93 3.10 -6.82
CA LEU A 85 12.88 3.86 -7.63
C LEU A 85 12.93 5.28 -7.06
#